data_AF-A0A925HWF9-F1
#
_entry.id   AF-A0A925HWF9-F1
#
_cell.length_a   1.000
_cell.length_b   1.000
_cell.length_c   1.000
_cell.angle_alpha   90.00
_cell.angle_beta   90.00
_cell.angle_gamma   90.00
#
_symmetry.space_group_name_H-M   'P 1'
#
loop_
_entity.id
_entity.type
_entity.pdbx_description
1 polymer ?
#
loop_
_entity_poly.entity_id
_entity_poly.type
_entity_poly.pdbx_seq_one_letter_code
_entity_poly.pdbx_strand_id
1 'polypeptide(L)'
;MLQKLSKSRGGFTLVEIMIVVAIIALLAAIAVPNFLRARKRSQATTVLNDLRLVDSAKDQYAIEKNLASGTPTAAQLAPYFKNGSRLYNTAAAGSITDIFGAAITINDMSTLPSVPSATKTALNDVVDNDFWSPYQ
;
A
#
# COMPACT_ATOMS: atom_id res chain seq x y z
N MET A 1 -26.82 -64.41 -12.40
CA MET A 1 -27.55 -63.25 -11.81
C MET A 1 -26.55 -62.36 -11.10
N LEU A 2 -26.34 -61.13 -11.56
CA LEU A 2 -25.38 -60.19 -10.98
C LEU A 2 -25.96 -59.51 -9.74
N GLN A 3 -25.36 -59.76 -8.57
CA GLN A 3 -25.72 -59.07 -7.32
C GLN A 3 -25.25 -57.62 -7.37
N LYS A 4 -26.22 -56.71 -7.33
CA LYS A 4 -26.01 -55.26 -7.34
C LYS A 4 -25.48 -54.81 -5.96
N LEU A 5 -24.19 -54.50 -5.88
CA LEU A 5 -23.58 -53.88 -4.71
C LEU A 5 -24.19 -52.48 -4.51
N SER A 6 -25.03 -52.32 -3.48
CA SER A 6 -25.55 -51.00 -3.11
C SER A 6 -24.43 -50.19 -2.47
N LYS A 7 -23.98 -49.15 -3.17
CA LYS A 7 -22.97 -48.21 -2.67
C LYS A 7 -23.67 -47.26 -1.69
N SER A 8 -23.46 -47.44 -0.39
CA SER A 8 -23.91 -46.49 0.63
C SER A 8 -23.37 -45.10 0.29
N ARG A 9 -24.26 -44.18 -0.05
CA ARG A 9 -23.92 -42.76 -0.21
C ARG A 9 -24.04 -42.14 1.18
N GLY A 10 -22.92 -42.04 1.90
CA GLY A 10 -22.85 -41.27 3.14
C GLY A 10 -23.14 -39.80 2.85
N GLY A 11 -24.16 -39.23 3.49
CA GLY A 11 -24.44 -37.80 3.46
C GLY A 11 -23.73 -37.08 4.60
N PHE A 12 -23.40 -35.81 4.40
CA PHE A 12 -22.91 -34.93 5.46
C PHE A 12 -23.98 -34.73 6.53
N THR A 13 -23.63 -34.88 7.80
CA THR A 13 -24.53 -34.57 8.91
C THR A 13 -24.54 -33.06 9.17
N LEU A 14 -25.66 -32.54 9.68
CA LEU A 14 -25.74 -31.14 10.13
C LEU A 14 -24.73 -30.85 11.25
N VAL A 15 -24.50 -31.83 12.14
CA VAL A 15 -23.57 -31.69 13.26
C VAL A 15 -22.12 -31.52 12.77
N GLU A 16 -21.71 -32.27 11.74
CA GLU A 16 -20.37 -32.10 11.13
C GLU A 16 -20.18 -30.70 10.58
N ILE A 17 -21.17 -30.16 9.87
CA ILE A 17 -21.09 -28.80 9.34
C ILE A 17 -21.06 -27.75 10.46
N MET A 18 -21.81 -27.94 11.55
CA MET A 18 -21.80 -27.01 12.68
C MET A 18 -20.42 -26.90 13.34
N ILE A 19 -19.74 -28.02 13.59
CA ILE A 19 -18.41 -28.02 14.21
C ILE A 19 -17.38 -27.38 13.28
N VAL A 20 -17.44 -27.68 11.98
CA VAL A 20 -16.52 -27.11 10.99
C VAL A 20 -16.66 -25.59 10.93
N VAL A 21 -17.89 -25.07 10.85
CA VAL A 21 -18.11 -23.62 10.83
C VAL A 21 -17.67 -22.96 12.14
N ALA A 22 -17.88 -23.61 13.29
CA ALA A 22 -17.43 -23.09 14.59
C ALA A 22 -15.90 -22.96 14.66
N ILE A 23 -15.15 -23.95 14.17
CA ILE A 23 -13.69 -23.89 14.14
C ILE A 23 -13.20 -22.83 13.15
N ILE A 24 -13.80 -22.75 11.95
CA ILE A 24 -13.45 -21.72 10.96
C ILE A 24 -13.72 -20.32 11.52
N ALA A 25 -14.83 -20.10 12.22
CA ALA A 25 -15.16 -18.83 12.84
C ALA A 25 -14.14 -18.43 13.91
N LEU A 26 -13.70 -19.37 14.75
CA LEU A 26 -12.65 -19.13 15.75
C LEU A 26 -11.32 -18.74 15.10
N LEU A 27 -10.89 -19.46 14.06
CA LEU A 27 -9.66 -19.15 13.32
C LEU A 27 -9.75 -17.78 12.63
N ALA A 28 -10.88 -17.48 11.99
CA ALA A 28 -11.12 -16.21 11.31
C ALA A 28 -11.09 -15.03 12.28
N ALA A 29 -11.64 -15.18 13.49
CA ALA A 29 -11.66 -14.13 14.51
C ALA A 29 -10.24 -13.65 14.89
N ILE A 30 -9.25 -14.53 14.89
CA ILE A 30 -7.86 -14.20 15.20
C ILE A 30 -7.10 -13.79 13.93
N ALA A 31 -7.30 -14.52 12.83
CA ALA A 31 -6.53 -14.34 11.60
C ALA A 31 -6.86 -13.04 10.86
N VAL A 32 -8.15 -12.69 10.76
CA VAL A 32 -8.60 -11.51 9.99
C VAL A 32 -8.02 -10.18 10.51
N PRO A 33 -8.11 -9.83 11.81
CA PRO A 33 -7.55 -8.56 12.29
C PRO A 33 -6.03 -8.49 12.12
N ASN A 34 -5.32 -9.61 12.33
CA ASN A 34 -3.88 -9.66 12.12
C ASN A 34 -3.51 -9.47 10.64
N PHE A 35 -4.23 -10.11 9.73
CA PHE A 35 -4.03 -9.96 8.29
C PHE A 35 -4.27 -8.52 7.82
N LEU A 36 -5.33 -7.86 8.32
CA LEU A 36 -5.63 -6.47 8.00
C LEU A 36 -4.51 -5.52 8.47
N ARG A 37 -3.99 -5.71 9.68
CA ARG A 37 -2.85 -4.93 10.20
C ARG A 37 -1.58 -5.16 9.38
N ALA A 38 -1.26 -6.41 9.04
CA ALA A 38 -0.10 -6.73 8.21
C ALA A 38 -0.19 -6.07 6.82
N ARG A 39 -1.39 -6.09 6.21
CA ARG A 39 -1.65 -5.40 4.94
C ARG A 39 -1.43 -3.89 5.06
N LYS A 40 -1.99 -3.24 6.09
CA LYS A 40 -1.78 -1.80 6.33
C LYS A 40 -0.30 -1.46 6.51
N ARG A 41 0.46 -2.27 7.25
CA ARG A 41 1.91 -2.05 7.43
C ARG A 41 2.68 -2.17 6.12
N SER A 42 2.32 -3.12 5.25
CA SER A 42 2.87 -3.21 3.89
C SER A 42 2.56 -1.97 3.05
N GLN A 43 1.34 -1.45 3.15
CA GLN A 43 0.96 -0.18 2.50
C GLN A 43 1.78 0.99 3.03
N ALA A 44 2.00 1.09 4.35
CA ALA A 44 2.83 2.14 4.95
C ALA A 44 4.27 2.12 4.40
N THR A 45 4.91 0.94 4.35
CA THR A 45 6.23 0.77 3.74
C THR A 45 6.25 1.15 2.26
N THR A 46 5.17 0.85 1.53
CA THR A 46 5.04 1.24 0.12
C THR A 46 5.04 2.76 -0.04
N VAL A 47 4.25 3.46 0.77
CA VAL A 47 4.19 4.93 0.75
C VAL A 47 5.53 5.54 1.16
N LEU A 48 6.22 4.97 2.16
CA LEU A 48 7.57 5.43 2.53
C LEU A 48 8.57 5.27 1.38
N ASN A 49 8.49 4.17 0.64
CA ASN A 49 9.32 3.99 -0.56
C ASN A 49 8.95 4.98 -1.67
N ASP A 50 7.66 5.28 -1.86
CA ASP A 50 7.24 6.32 -2.80
C ASP A 50 7.85 7.68 -2.45
N LEU A 51 7.86 8.05 -1.16
CA LEU A 51 8.51 9.29 -0.71
C LEU A 51 10.00 9.33 -1.08
N ARG A 52 10.73 8.23 -0.87
CA ARG A 52 12.14 8.13 -1.25
C ARG A 52 12.35 8.27 -2.75
N LEU A 53 11.46 7.69 -3.55
CA LEU A 53 11.52 7.81 -5.01
C LEU A 53 11.22 9.25 -5.45
N VAL A 54 10.25 9.92 -4.83
CA VAL A 54 9.96 11.33 -5.09
C VAL A 54 11.15 12.21 -4.70
N ASP A 55 11.78 11.95 -3.56
CA ASP A 55 12.96 12.69 -3.11
C ASP A 55 14.14 12.52 -4.08
N SER A 56 14.42 11.29 -4.49
CA SER A 56 15.44 11.00 -5.50
C SER A 56 15.12 11.67 -6.86
N ALA A 57 13.85 11.74 -7.26
CA ALA A 57 13.43 12.42 -8.47
C ALA A 57 13.63 13.94 -8.37
N LYS A 58 13.38 14.52 -7.19
CA LYS A 58 13.70 15.92 -6.91
C LYS A 58 15.20 16.16 -7.05
N ASP A 59 16.04 15.36 -6.40
CA ASP A 59 17.50 15.54 -6.48
C ASP A 59 18.00 15.50 -7.92
N GLN A 60 17.51 14.54 -8.72
CA GLN A 60 17.85 14.44 -10.15
C GLN A 60 17.41 15.69 -10.93
N TYR A 61 16.20 16.20 -10.68
CA TYR A 61 15.71 17.44 -11.30
C TYR A 61 16.54 18.67 -10.90
N ALA A 62 16.92 18.80 -9.62
CA ALA A 62 17.79 19.87 -9.12
C ALA A 62 19.13 19.88 -9.84
N ILE A 63 19.75 18.70 -9.97
CA ILE A 63 21.05 18.53 -10.61
C ILE A 63 20.96 18.91 -12.09
N GLU A 64 19.93 18.43 -12.81
CA GLU A 64 19.77 18.71 -14.24
C GLU A 64 19.51 20.18 -14.54
N LYS A 65 18.68 20.84 -13.70
CA LYS A 65 18.31 22.25 -13.91
C LYS A 65 19.21 23.25 -13.18
N ASN A 66 20.21 22.76 -12.45
CA ASN A 66 21.09 23.57 -11.59
C ASN A 66 20.29 24.47 -10.63
N LEU A 67 19.26 23.90 -10.01
CA LEU A 67 18.37 24.63 -9.09
C LEU A 67 18.74 24.33 -7.64
N ALA A 68 19.00 25.39 -6.87
CA ALA A 68 19.24 25.30 -5.43
C ALA A 68 17.96 25.41 -4.58
N SER A 69 16.87 25.92 -5.16
CA SER A 69 15.58 26.12 -4.49
C SER A 69 14.44 26.16 -5.51
N GLY A 70 13.21 25.96 -5.03
CA GLY A 70 11.98 25.95 -5.81
C GLY A 70 11.21 24.65 -5.64
N THR A 71 9.89 24.72 -5.73
CA THR A 71 9.04 23.52 -5.67
C THR A 71 8.82 22.98 -7.08
N PRO A 72 9.36 21.81 -7.44
CA PRO A 72 9.09 21.21 -8.73
C PRO A 72 7.63 20.76 -8.80
N THR A 73 7.01 20.98 -9.95
CA THR A 73 5.67 20.46 -10.22
C THR A 73 5.72 18.95 -10.44
N ALA A 74 4.62 18.26 -10.17
CA ALA A 74 4.52 16.82 -10.41
C ALA A 74 4.86 16.43 -11.86
N ALA A 75 4.43 17.23 -12.85
CA ALA A 75 4.71 16.99 -14.26
C ALA A 75 6.21 17.11 -14.59
N GLN A 76 6.94 18.00 -13.91
CA GLN A 76 8.40 18.13 -14.08
C GLN A 76 9.16 16.94 -13.50
N LEU A 77 8.61 16.29 -12.47
CA LEU A 77 9.22 15.09 -11.88
C LEU A 77 8.89 13.80 -12.65
N ALA A 78 7.85 13.80 -13.48
CA ALA A 78 7.40 12.62 -14.22
C ALA A 78 8.51 11.90 -15.01
N PRO A 79 9.42 12.58 -15.73
CA PRO A 79 10.48 11.93 -16.50
C PRO A 79 11.49 11.12 -15.67
N TYR A 80 11.63 11.43 -14.38
CA TYR A 80 12.56 10.74 -13.47
C TYR A 80 11.95 9.49 -12.84
N PHE A 81 10.66 9.23 -13.07
CA PHE A 81 10.02 7.99 -12.70
C PHE A 81 10.04 6.99 -13.86
N LYS A 82 10.14 5.69 -13.53
CA LYS A 82 10.06 4.63 -14.53
C LYS A 82 8.72 4.71 -15.28
N ASN A 83 8.77 4.78 -16.60
CA ASN A 83 7.58 4.79 -17.45
C ASN A 83 6.68 3.57 -17.16
N GLY A 84 5.38 3.79 -17.05
CA GLY A 84 4.38 2.79 -16.66
C GLY A 84 4.28 2.52 -15.16
N SER A 85 5.13 3.11 -14.33
CA SER A 85 4.95 3.06 -12.87
C SER A 85 3.76 3.92 -12.43
N ARG A 86 3.18 3.59 -11.26
CA ARG A 86 2.08 4.37 -10.69
C ARG A 86 2.48 5.84 -10.45
N LEU A 87 3.71 6.07 -9.97
CA LEU A 87 4.23 7.43 -9.75
C LEU A 87 4.38 8.19 -11.07
N TYR A 88 4.88 7.55 -12.12
CA TYR A 88 4.97 8.17 -13.46
C TYR A 88 3.58 8.60 -13.97
N ASN A 89 2.60 7.70 -13.95
CA ASN A 89 1.26 7.98 -14.50
C ASN A 89 0.56 9.12 -13.74
N THR A 90 0.71 9.17 -12.42
CA THR A 90 0.10 10.20 -11.58
C THR A 90 0.84 11.53 -11.70
N ALA A 91 2.18 11.50 -11.69
CA ALA A 91 3.02 12.66 -11.94
C ALA A 91 2.71 13.31 -13.30
N ALA A 92 2.58 12.50 -14.36
CA ALA A 92 2.22 12.96 -15.70
C ALA A 92 0.81 13.58 -15.77
N ALA A 93 -0.10 13.14 -14.89
CA ALA A 93 -1.43 13.72 -14.74
C ALA A 93 -1.45 15.01 -13.88
N GLY A 94 -0.28 15.49 -13.43
CA GLY A 94 -0.15 16.75 -12.70
C GLY A 94 -0.19 16.63 -11.18
N SER A 95 -0.28 15.41 -10.61
CA SER A 95 -0.22 15.20 -9.16
C SER A 95 0.37 13.84 -8.83
N ILE A 96 1.42 13.79 -8.01
CA ILE A 96 1.95 12.52 -7.51
C ILE A 96 1.03 12.02 -6.40
N THR A 97 0.39 10.87 -6.59
CA THR A 97 -0.48 10.29 -5.57
C THR A 97 0.18 9.08 -4.91
N ASP A 98 -0.26 8.74 -3.71
CA ASP A 98 0.10 7.50 -3.04
C ASP A 98 -0.79 6.32 -3.47
N ILE A 99 -0.65 5.18 -2.80
CA ILE A 99 -1.44 3.96 -3.06
C ILE A 99 -2.94 4.12 -2.72
N PHE A 100 -3.31 5.12 -1.92
CA PHE A 100 -4.69 5.45 -1.55
C PHE A 100 -5.30 6.50 -2.48
N GLY A 101 -4.53 7.04 -3.43
CA GLY A 101 -4.96 8.10 -4.33
C GLY A 101 -4.85 9.50 -3.74
N ALA A 102 -4.25 9.66 -2.56
CA ALA A 102 -4.03 10.96 -1.94
C ALA A 102 -2.73 11.61 -2.44
N ALA A 103 -2.74 12.93 -2.68
CA ALA A 103 -1.63 13.65 -3.29
C ALA A 103 -0.45 13.85 -2.33
N ILE A 104 0.70 13.26 -2.64
CA ILE A 104 1.96 13.45 -1.90
C ILE A 104 2.40 14.90 -2.07
N THR A 105 2.77 15.54 -0.96
CA THR A 105 3.28 16.91 -1.01
C THR A 105 4.78 16.87 -1.33
N ILE A 106 5.16 17.40 -2.48
CA ILE A 106 6.54 17.35 -3.00
C ILE A 106 7.49 18.24 -2.19
N ASN A 107 7.00 19.39 -1.71
CA ASN A 107 7.74 20.46 -1.03
C ASN A 107 8.92 21.00 -1.87
N ASP A 108 9.61 22.01 -1.35
CA ASP A 108 10.81 22.58 -1.98
C ASP A 108 11.94 21.52 -2.04
N MET A 109 12.89 21.69 -2.95
CA MET A 109 14.11 20.86 -3.08
C MET A 109 14.87 20.72 -1.75
N SER A 110 14.86 21.75 -0.89
CA SER A 110 15.56 21.74 0.39
C SER A 110 14.82 21.01 1.51
N THR A 111 13.61 20.51 1.26
CA THR A 111 12.72 19.92 2.28
C THR A 111 12.18 18.58 1.82
N LEU A 112 12.09 17.61 2.72
CA LEU A 112 11.63 16.26 2.40
C LEU A 112 10.18 16.28 1.89
N PRO A 113 9.82 15.43 0.91
CA PRO A 113 8.41 15.24 0.54
C PRO A 113 7.65 14.67 1.74
N SER A 114 6.40 15.08 1.91
CA SER A 114 5.57 14.68 3.04
C SER A 114 4.33 13.94 2.62
N VAL A 115 3.97 12.92 3.40
CA VAL A 115 2.74 12.16 3.16
C VAL A 115 1.48 12.99 3.44
N PRO A 116 0.37 12.71 2.73
CA PRO A 116 -0.91 13.36 2.95
C PRO A 116 -1.48 13.08 4.35
N SER A 117 -2.25 14.01 4.90
CA SER A 117 -2.93 13.85 6.20
C SER A 117 -3.90 12.67 6.21
N ALA A 118 -4.64 12.45 5.12
CA ALA A 118 -5.56 11.32 4.96
C ALA A 118 -4.84 9.97 5.15
N THR A 119 -3.64 9.84 4.60
CA THR A 119 -2.82 8.62 4.66
C THR A 119 -2.24 8.40 6.05
N LYS A 120 -1.82 9.48 6.73
CA LYS A 120 -1.42 9.42 8.15
C LYS A 120 -2.57 8.92 9.01
N THR A 121 -3.79 9.44 8.81
CA THR A 121 -4.98 9.00 9.55
C THR A 121 -5.34 7.54 9.24
N ALA A 122 -5.20 7.09 8.00
CA ALA A 122 -5.55 5.71 7.61
C ALA A 122 -4.61 4.64 8.19
N LEU A 123 -3.37 5.03 8.52
CA LEU A 123 -2.28 4.13 8.93
C LEU A 123 -1.76 4.37 10.36
N ASN A 124 -2.33 5.31 11.11
CA ASN A 124 -1.92 5.63 12.48
C ASN A 124 -2.04 4.45 13.46
N ASP A 125 -2.79 3.40 13.10
CA ASP A 125 -2.96 2.19 13.89
C ASP A 125 -1.80 1.19 13.74
N VAL A 126 -0.95 1.37 12.72
CA VAL A 126 0.15 0.45 12.40
C VAL A 126 1.54 1.08 12.34
N VAL A 127 1.64 2.41 12.25
CA VAL A 127 2.90 3.17 12.24
C VAL A 127 2.82 4.39 13.15
N ASP A 128 3.96 4.80 13.68
CA ASP A 128 4.11 6.01 14.49
C ASP A 128 4.31 7.27 13.62
N ASN A 129 4.46 8.42 14.27
CA ASN A 129 4.69 9.69 13.56
C ASN A 129 6.08 9.78 12.95
N ASP A 130 7.05 9.10 13.56
CA ASP A 130 8.46 9.13 13.19
C ASP A 130 8.75 8.28 11.94
N PHE A 131 7.93 7.26 11.69
CA PHE A 131 7.99 6.40 10.51
C PHE A 131 8.07 7.15 9.17
N TRP A 132 7.48 8.34 9.09
CA TRP A 132 7.37 9.10 7.84
C TRP A 132 8.62 9.90 7.48
N SER A 133 9.66 9.90 8.32
CA SER A 133 10.97 10.43 7.93
C SER A 133 11.72 9.38 7.09
N PRO A 134 11.97 9.62 5.79
CA PRO A 134 12.69 8.67 4.93
C PRO A 134 14.13 8.40 5.37
N TYR A 135 14.72 9.32 6.14
CA TYR A 135 16.05 9.27 6.74
C TYR A 135 15.91 9.29 8.27
N GLN A 136 15.94 8.09 8.86
CA GLN A 136 16.04 7.84 10.31
C GLN A 136 17.41 7.23 10.56
#